data_AF-V2WTC6-F1
#
_entry.id   AF-V2WTC6-F1
#
_cell.length_a   1.000
_cell.length_b   1.000
_cell.length_c   1.000
_cell.angle_alpha   90.00
_cell.angle_beta   90.00
_cell.angle_gamma   90.00
#
_symmetry.space_group_name_H-M   'P 1'
#
loop_
_entity.id
_entity.type
_entity.pdbx_description
1 polymer ?
#
loop_
_entity_poly.entity_id
_entity_poly.type
_entity_poly.pdbx_seq_one_letter_code
_entity_poly.pdbx_strand_id
1 'polypeptide(L)'
;MSGDMESAIPESPFTNNKLGTNCAPSLKEILQIRDILVEPETRLQIIEQEIVRLQDQRTKLKSFIDEHRSLLSPIRRVPTDILREIFVRCAPEDYLPTSDLREAPLLLTGICRSWREIVH
;
A
#
# COMPACT_ATOMS: atom_id res chain seq x y z
N MET A 1 31.46 0.19 -3.80
CA MET A 1 31.85 1.08 -2.70
C MET A 1 30.58 1.39 -1.90
N SER A 2 30.65 1.13 -0.60
CA SER A 2 29.66 1.50 0.43
C SER A 2 28.35 0.70 0.43
N GLY A 3 28.45 -0.60 0.64
CA GLY A 3 27.39 -1.42 1.21
C GLY A 3 28.04 -2.29 2.28
N ASP A 4 27.36 -2.52 3.39
CA ASP A 4 27.75 -3.46 4.45
C ASP A 4 28.70 -2.90 5.52
N MET A 5 28.42 -1.69 6.01
CA MET A 5 28.58 -1.45 7.45
C MET A 5 27.25 -1.86 8.11
N GLU A 6 26.96 -3.16 8.00
CA GLU A 6 25.82 -3.83 8.65
C GLU A 6 25.86 -3.42 10.12
N SER A 7 24.82 -2.69 10.48
CA SER A 7 24.76 -1.89 11.67
C SER A 7 24.49 -2.80 12.86
N ALA A 8 25.54 -3.43 13.38
CA ALA A 8 25.45 -4.32 14.53
C ALA A 8 24.65 -3.63 15.65
N ILE A 9 23.66 -4.35 16.19
CA ILE A 9 22.94 -3.92 17.39
C ILE A 9 24.00 -3.78 18.48
N PRO A 10 24.11 -2.61 19.16
CA PRO A 10 25.13 -2.44 20.18
C PRO A 10 24.96 -3.49 21.28
N GLU A 11 26.07 -4.13 21.66
CA GLU A 11 26.07 -5.12 22.72
C GLU A 11 25.73 -4.45 24.05
N SER A 12 24.77 -5.03 24.77
CA SER A 12 24.38 -4.54 26.08
C SER A 12 25.17 -5.24 27.19
N PRO A 13 25.79 -4.50 28.12
CA PRO A 13 26.44 -5.09 29.29
C PRO A 13 25.45 -5.76 30.25
N PHE A 14 24.14 -5.57 30.03
CA PHE A 14 23.06 -6.11 30.85
C PHE A 14 22.51 -7.47 30.36
N THR A 15 23.00 -7.97 29.22
CA THR A 15 22.46 -9.16 28.53
C THR A 15 22.39 -10.41 29.41
N ASN A 16 23.43 -10.71 30.18
CA ASN A 16 23.49 -11.94 30.96
C ASN A 16 22.99 -11.82 32.40
N ASN A 17 22.77 -10.60 32.89
CA ASN A 17 22.58 -10.34 34.32
C ASN A 17 21.28 -9.61 34.68
N LYS A 18 20.68 -8.86 33.74
CA LYS A 18 19.51 -8.01 34.02
C LYS A 18 18.41 -8.11 32.98
N LEU A 19 18.76 -8.21 31.69
CA LEU A 19 17.77 -8.39 30.63
C LEU A 19 17.03 -9.73 30.81
N GLY A 20 15.70 -9.71 30.71
CA GLY A 20 14.85 -10.89 30.92
C GLY A 20 14.63 -11.29 32.40
N THR A 21 15.05 -10.45 33.36
CA THR A 21 14.87 -10.69 34.80
C THR A 21 13.99 -9.62 35.45
N ASN A 22 13.41 -9.91 36.62
CA ASN A 22 12.66 -8.93 37.42
C ASN A 22 13.56 -8.06 38.34
N CYS A 23 14.88 -8.08 38.14
CA CYS A 23 15.81 -7.34 39.01
C CYS A 23 15.84 -5.85 38.64
N ALA A 24 15.48 -4.99 39.59
CA ALA A 24 15.55 -3.54 39.39
C ALA A 24 17.01 -3.06 39.15
N PRO A 25 17.22 -2.07 38.25
CA PRO A 25 18.50 -1.41 38.09
C PRO A 25 18.74 -0.40 39.21
N SER A 26 19.99 -0.31 39.66
CA SER A 26 20.50 0.75 40.52
C SER A 26 20.60 2.08 39.77
N LEU A 27 20.76 3.19 40.49
CA LEU A 27 20.89 4.52 39.89
C LEU A 27 22.04 4.61 38.87
N LYS A 28 23.18 3.96 39.15
CA LYS A 28 24.32 3.89 38.23
C LYS A 28 23.95 3.14 36.95
N GLU A 29 23.26 2.02 37.07
CA GLU A 29 22.80 1.22 35.92
C GLU A 29 21.77 1.99 35.10
N ILE A 30 20.87 2.76 35.72
CA ILE A 30 19.91 3.62 35.01
C ILE A 30 20.63 4.65 34.14
N LEU A 31 21.66 5.31 34.65
CA LEU A 31 22.43 6.29 33.87
C LEU A 31 23.14 5.62 32.70
N GLN A 32 23.77 4.47 32.94
CA GLN A 32 24.44 3.69 31.88
C GLN A 32 23.46 3.22 30.79
N ILE A 33 22.26 2.76 31.18
CA ILE A 33 21.22 2.37 30.23
C ILE A 33 20.82 3.57 29.36
N ARG A 34 20.60 4.74 29.96
CA ARG A 34 20.25 5.96 29.20
C ARG A 34 21.32 6.30 28.18
N ASP A 35 22.59 6.30 28.58
CA ASP A 35 23.70 6.63 27.67
C ASP A 35 23.79 5.65 26.50
N ILE A 36 23.57 4.35 26.73
CA ILE A 36 23.59 3.31 25.69
C ILE A 36 22.41 3.48 24.72
N LEU A 37 21.26 4.00 25.16
CA LEU A 37 20.07 4.13 24.32
C LEU A 37 20.11 5.33 23.35
N VAL A 38 20.94 6.34 23.61
CA VAL A 38 20.98 7.57 22.79
C VAL A 38 21.25 7.29 21.31
N GLU A 39 22.26 6.47 21.01
CA GLU A 39 22.65 6.16 19.63
C GLU A 39 21.61 5.29 18.90
N PRO A 40 21.10 4.18 19.49
CA PRO A 40 20.07 3.36 18.88
C PRO A 40 18.76 4.12 18.63
N GLU A 41 18.32 4.94 19.58
CA GLU A 41 17.10 5.75 19.43
C GLU A 41 17.25 6.76 18.29
N THR A 42 18.41 7.43 18.20
CA THR A 42 18.69 8.36 17.10
C THR A 42 18.71 7.65 15.76
N ARG A 43 19.37 6.49 15.67
CA ARG A 43 19.39 5.68 14.44
C ARG A 43 18.01 5.18 14.04
N LEU A 44 17.22 4.70 15.01
CA LEU A 44 15.86 4.27 14.75
C LEU A 44 15.03 5.42 14.18
N GLN A 45 15.13 6.61 14.76
CA GLN A 45 14.42 7.80 14.29
C GLN A 45 14.81 8.16 12.84
N ILE A 46 16.09 8.09 12.48
CA ILE A 46 16.56 8.33 11.11
C ILE A 46 15.97 7.30 10.15
N ILE A 47 15.99 6.02 10.52
CA ILE A 47 15.44 4.94 9.70
C ILE A 47 13.93 5.11 9.51
N GLU A 48 13.19 5.45 10.57
CA GLU A 48 11.75 5.69 10.51
C GLU A 48 11.42 6.85 9.56
N GLN A 49 12.17 7.95 9.63
CA GLN A 49 12.01 9.08 8.70
C GLN A 49 12.25 8.67 7.25
N GLU A 50 13.27 7.85 7.00
CA GLU A 50 13.58 7.36 5.66
C GLU A 50 12.51 6.40 5.13
N ILE A 51 11.96 5.53 5.99
CA ILE A 51 10.82 4.66 5.66
C ILE A 51 9.63 5.51 5.21
N VAL A 52 9.25 6.54 5.98
CA VAL A 52 8.14 7.43 5.64
C VAL A 52 8.38 8.10 4.28
N ARG A 53 9.59 8.63 4.05
CA ARG A 53 9.97 9.27 2.78
C ARG A 53 9.87 8.31 1.60
N LEU A 54 10.39 7.09 1.74
CA LEU A 54 10.36 6.07 0.69
C LEU A 54 8.95 5.55 0.43
N GLN A 55 8.10 5.42 1.45
CA GLN A 55 6.71 5.03 1.31
C GLN A 55 5.89 6.07 0.54
N ASP A 56 6.09 7.36 0.82
CA ASP A 56 5.47 8.45 0.07
C ASP A 56 5.90 8.44 -1.40
N GLN A 57 7.20 8.33 -1.66
CA GLN A 57 7.76 8.25 -3.02
C GLN A 57 7.20 7.04 -3.79
N ARG A 58 7.16 5.86 -3.15
CA ARG A 58 6.55 4.65 -3.72
C ARG A 58 5.09 4.88 -4.08
N THR A 59 4.32 5.50 -3.19
CA THR A 59 2.88 5.71 -3.39
C THR A 59 2.62 6.64 -4.56
N LYS A 60 3.36 7.75 -4.67
CA LYS A 60 3.28 8.69 -5.80
C LYS A 60 3.61 8.02 -7.13
N LEU A 61 4.72 7.28 -7.19
CA LEU A 61 5.12 6.55 -8.40
C LEU A 61 4.09 5.49 -8.78
N LYS A 62 3.57 4.75 -7.81
CA LYS A 62 2.55 3.73 -8.05
C LYS A 62 1.27 4.36 -8.63
N SER A 63 0.79 5.46 -8.07
CA SER A 63 -0.38 6.19 -8.60
C SER A 63 -0.15 6.60 -10.05
N PHE A 64 0.99 7.26 -10.32
CA PHE A 64 1.36 7.69 -11.66
C PHE A 64 1.36 6.52 -12.66
N ILE A 65 1.99 5.39 -12.30
CA ILE A 65 2.05 4.20 -13.16
C ILE A 65 0.65 3.62 -13.39
N ASP A 66 -0.14 3.46 -12.34
CA ASP A 66 -1.47 2.83 -12.42
C ASP A 66 -2.44 3.70 -13.24
N GLU A 67 -2.39 5.02 -13.08
CA GLU A 67 -3.14 5.98 -13.89
C GLU A 67 -2.81 5.85 -15.39
N HIS A 68 -1.52 5.82 -15.75
CA HIS A 68 -1.10 5.69 -17.14
C HIS A 68 -1.40 4.31 -17.73
N ARG A 69 -1.21 3.24 -16.94
CA ARG A 69 -1.63 1.89 -17.35
C ARG A 69 -3.13 1.81 -17.62
N SER A 70 -3.93 2.52 -16.82
CA SER A 70 -5.38 2.57 -17.04
C SER A 70 -5.73 3.21 -18.40
N LEU A 71 -4.95 4.19 -18.88
CA LEU A 71 -5.12 4.80 -20.21
C LEU A 71 -4.82 3.81 -21.34
N LEU A 72 -3.88 2.89 -21.11
CA LEU A 72 -3.52 1.85 -22.06
C LEU A 72 -4.50 0.68 -22.11
N SER A 73 -5.50 0.64 -21.22
CA SER A 73 -6.51 -0.41 -21.20
C SER A 73 -7.19 -0.53 -22.57
N PRO A 74 -7.17 -1.72 -23.21
CA PRO A 74 -7.75 -1.94 -24.54
C PRO A 74 -9.22 -1.51 -24.62
N ILE A 75 -9.94 -1.62 -23.51
CA ILE A 75 -11.36 -1.30 -23.40
C ILE A 75 -11.68 0.16 -23.76
N ARG A 76 -10.72 1.08 -23.60
CA ARG A 76 -10.87 2.50 -23.96
C ARG A 76 -10.79 2.77 -25.47
N ARG A 77 -10.37 1.78 -26.28
CA ARG A 77 -10.28 1.88 -27.75
C ARG A 77 -11.39 1.10 -28.45
N VAL A 78 -12.23 0.39 -27.71
CA VAL A 78 -13.35 -0.34 -28.30
C VAL A 78 -14.38 0.67 -28.82
N PRO A 79 -14.78 0.60 -30.09
CA PRO A 79 -15.81 1.48 -30.64
C PRO A 79 -17.12 1.39 -29.84
N THR A 80 -17.83 2.51 -29.73
CA THR A 80 -19.08 2.59 -28.97
C THR A 80 -20.12 1.57 -29.43
N ASP A 81 -20.21 1.28 -30.74
CA ASP A 81 -21.20 0.34 -31.26
C ASP A 81 -20.90 -1.10 -30.83
N ILE A 82 -19.62 -1.47 -30.71
CA ILE A 82 -19.21 -2.78 -30.18
C ILE A 82 -19.54 -2.88 -28.69
N LEU A 83 -19.31 -1.80 -27.92
CA LEU A 83 -19.69 -1.76 -26.50
C LEU A 83 -21.21 -1.88 -26.30
N ARG A 84 -22.00 -1.20 -27.15
CA ARG A 84 -23.46 -1.31 -27.16
C ARG A 84 -23.92 -2.73 -27.45
N GLU A 85 -23.36 -3.37 -28.49
CA GLU A 85 -23.69 -4.76 -28.82
C GLU A 85 -23.39 -5.69 -27.64
N ILE A 86 -22.23 -5.53 -26.98
CA ILE A 86 -21.91 -6.29 -25.76
C ILE A 86 -22.99 -6.07 -24.69
N PHE A 87 -23.43 -4.83 -24.44
CA PHE A 87 -24.45 -4.55 -23.42
C PHE A 87 -25.80 -5.18 -23.76
N VAL A 88 -26.23 -5.12 -25.02
CA VAL A 88 -27.46 -5.78 -25.49
C VAL A 88 -27.37 -7.29 -25.29
N ARG A 89 -26.22 -7.89 -25.61
CA ARG A 89 -25.99 -9.34 -25.44
C ARG A 89 -25.87 -9.78 -23.97
N CYS A 90 -25.56 -8.86 -23.06
CA CYS A 90 -25.53 -9.14 -21.63
C CYS A 90 -26.88 -8.96 -20.94
N ALA A 91 -27.91 -8.45 -21.64
CA ALA A 91 -29.24 -8.34 -21.08
C ALA A 91 -29.88 -9.74 -20.91
N PRO A 92 -30.68 -9.95 -19.86
CA PRO A 92 -31.44 -11.18 -19.71
C PRO A 92 -32.37 -11.43 -20.90
N GLU A 93 -32.28 -12.62 -21.52
CA GLU A 93 -33.20 -13.03 -22.60
C GLU A 93 -34.51 -13.63 -22.03
N ASP A 94 -34.43 -14.28 -20.87
CA ASP A 94 -35.51 -15.11 -20.31
C ASP A 94 -36.39 -14.40 -19.28
N TYR A 95 -36.03 -13.18 -18.86
CA TYR A 95 -36.77 -12.44 -17.84
C TYR A 95 -36.61 -10.92 -17.98
N LEU A 96 -37.51 -10.18 -17.33
CA LEU A 96 -37.47 -8.72 -17.36
C LEU A 96 -36.21 -8.20 -16.62
N PRO A 97 -35.44 -7.28 -17.23
CA PRO A 97 -34.27 -6.69 -16.58
C PRO A 97 -34.63 -6.13 -15.21
N THR A 98 -33.91 -6.54 -14.17
CA THR A 98 -34.04 -5.95 -12.84
C THR A 98 -33.18 -4.69 -12.75
N SER A 99 -33.52 -3.77 -11.83
CA SER A 99 -32.66 -2.61 -11.54
C SER A 99 -31.49 -2.93 -10.60
N ASP A 100 -31.05 -4.20 -10.54
CA ASP A 100 -29.92 -4.61 -9.70
C ASP A 100 -28.59 -4.21 -10.36
N LEU A 101 -27.82 -3.35 -9.67
CA LEU A 101 -26.49 -2.92 -10.11
C LEU A 101 -25.46 -4.06 -10.15
N ARG A 102 -25.80 -5.24 -9.63
CA ARG A 102 -24.98 -6.45 -9.68
C ARG A 102 -25.27 -7.32 -10.91
N GLU A 103 -26.31 -7.00 -11.68
CA GLU A 103 -26.69 -7.71 -12.90
C GLU A 103 -26.32 -6.90 -14.14
N ALA A 104 -25.91 -7.60 -15.21
CA ALA A 104 -25.64 -6.95 -16.48
C ALA A 104 -26.97 -6.58 -17.20
N PRO A 105 -27.00 -5.49 -18.00
CA PRO A 105 -25.88 -4.63 -18.36
C PRO A 105 -25.52 -3.57 -17.30
N LEU A 106 -26.32 -3.39 -16.24
CA LEU A 106 -26.09 -2.35 -15.22
C LEU A 106 -24.76 -2.51 -14.50
N LEU A 107 -24.31 -3.73 -14.21
CA LEU A 107 -22.99 -4.03 -13.65
C LEU A 107 -21.85 -3.39 -14.47
N LEU A 108 -21.99 -3.37 -15.80
CA LEU A 108 -20.97 -2.88 -16.71
C LEU A 108 -20.80 -1.35 -16.62
N THR A 109 -21.84 -0.64 -16.16
CA THR A 109 -21.77 0.81 -15.88
C THR A 109 -20.77 1.13 -14.75
N GLY A 110 -20.40 0.17 -13.90
CA GLY A 110 -19.40 0.34 -12.86
C GLY A 110 -17.95 0.43 -13.36
N ILE A 111 -17.67 0.05 -14.62
CA ILE A 111 -16.30 -0.13 -15.12
C ILE A 111 -15.59 1.21 -15.39
N CYS A 112 -16.24 2.15 -16.09
CA CYS A 112 -15.68 3.48 -16.33
C CYS A 112 -16.77 4.50 -16.72
N ARG A 113 -16.42 5.80 -16.71
CA ARG A 113 -17.35 6.89 -17.09
C ARG A 113 -17.91 6.71 -18.51
N SER A 114 -17.04 6.40 -19.48
CA SER A 114 -17.46 6.22 -20.88
C SER A 114 -18.49 5.10 -21.03
N TRP A 115 -18.40 4.02 -20.24
CA TRP A 115 -19.37 2.92 -20.29
C TRP A 115 -20.72 3.33 -19.69
N ARG A 116 -20.74 4.19 -18.66
CA ARG A 116 -21.98 4.76 -18.12
C ARG A 116 -22.71 5.62 -19.13
N GLU A 117 -21.97 6.43 -19.88
CA GLU A 117 -22.52 7.31 -20.93
C GLU A 117 -23.12 6.54 -22.11
N ILE A 118 -22.83 5.25 -22.26
CA ILE A 118 -23.37 4.40 -23.34
C ILE A 118 -24.71 3.76 -22.95
N VAL A 119 -24.96 3.54 -21.65
CA VAL A 119 -26.19 2.90 -21.13
C VAL A 119 -27.34 3.92 -20.97
N HIS A 120 -27.02 5.21 -20.90
CA HIS A 120 -27.99 6.32 -20.89
C HIS A 120 -28.29 6.82 -22.30
#